data_AF-A0A3Q9INK8-F1
#
_entry.id   AF-A0A3Q9INK8-F1
#
_cell.length_a   1.000
_cell.length_b   1.000
_cell.length_c   1.000
_cell.angle_alpha   90.00
_cell.angle_beta   90.00
_cell.angle_gamma   90.00
#
_symmetry.space_group_name_H-M   'P 1'
#
loop_
_entity.id
_entity.type
_entity.pdbx_description
1 polymer ?
#
loop_
_entity_poly.entity_id
_entity_poly.type
_entity_poly.pdbx_seq_one_letter_code
_entity_poly.pdbx_strand_id
1 'polypeptide(L)'
;MQIFDSSFFKTNRDIASFCVFTEKWTINPIGLLENISTAIIDTSLLLCAFIPLISRSKNMSIFLLIFIDIFTLANIWYSRNFHAYISISLYCEFNNLHGLKNNIIDSMKVLDCIIPISTIIFVIITQRILHIISPKCQWKVFLSFLGLAILLTGLFFCSTFLKSYTLKDKFISPYMYSPTESTFRNGITYHFIMEIKTIDTTKQFSEEDQKFEPLFFAQSSNIRPINSSNNIIIIIVESFLSYANDLYFNGKAITPNLNQLKKENTYYFPHILPQTKSGESSDRQIIYLTGLLPQPNKITAQKM
;
A
#
# COMPACT_ATOMS: atom_id res chain seq x y z
N MET A 1 12.64 -13.18 32.16
CA MET A 1 12.42 -14.40 31.34
C MET A 1 10.97 -14.81 31.54
N GLN A 2 10.24 -15.09 30.45
CA GLN A 2 8.78 -15.13 30.31
C GLN A 2 8.09 -13.75 30.35
N ILE A 3 8.12 -13.06 29.23
CA ILE A 3 7.23 -11.91 28.96
C ILE A 3 6.67 -12.14 27.56
N PHE A 4 5.38 -11.89 27.38
CA PHE A 4 4.52 -12.18 26.22
C PHE A 4 3.77 -13.50 26.34
N ASP A 5 2.72 -13.44 27.17
CA ASP A 5 1.62 -14.38 27.17
C ASP A 5 0.84 -14.27 25.84
N SER A 6 0.43 -15.41 25.30
CA SER A 6 -0.26 -15.55 24.01
C SER A 6 -1.57 -14.74 23.92
N SER A 7 -2.13 -14.40 25.08
CA SER A 7 -3.27 -13.50 25.24
C SER A 7 -2.98 -12.09 24.74
N PHE A 8 -1.77 -11.54 24.98
CA PHE A 8 -1.38 -10.18 24.58
C PHE A 8 -1.33 -10.00 23.06
N PHE A 9 -0.86 -11.02 22.33
CA PHE A 9 -0.85 -11.01 20.86
C PHE A 9 -2.25 -11.11 20.26
N LYS A 10 -3.17 -11.82 20.92
CA LYS A 10 -4.56 -11.93 20.48
C LYS A 10 -5.30 -10.60 20.66
N THR A 11 -5.12 -9.95 21.80
CA THR A 11 -5.72 -8.63 22.09
C THR A 11 -5.19 -7.53 21.18
N ASN A 12 -3.90 -7.54 20.82
CA ASN A 12 -3.36 -6.58 19.83
C ASN A 12 -3.87 -6.83 18.41
N ARG A 13 -4.13 -8.09 18.03
CA ARG A 13 -4.85 -8.38 16.77
C ARG A 13 -6.26 -7.84 16.79
N ASP A 14 -6.96 -7.96 17.91
CA ASP A 14 -8.34 -7.48 18.07
C ASP A 14 -8.41 -5.94 18.11
N ILE A 15 -7.41 -5.26 18.70
CA ILE A 15 -7.30 -3.79 18.72
C ILE A 15 -6.86 -3.23 17.37
N ALA A 16 -5.90 -3.86 16.69
CA ALA A 16 -5.51 -3.48 15.32
C ALA A 16 -6.66 -3.70 14.34
N SER A 17 -7.42 -4.78 14.51
CA SER A 17 -8.67 -4.96 13.77
C SER A 17 -9.74 -3.94 14.19
N PHE A 18 -9.78 -3.45 15.43
CA PHE A 18 -10.68 -2.37 15.87
C PHE A 18 -10.39 -1.03 15.18
N CYS A 19 -9.12 -0.64 15.00
CA CYS A 19 -8.74 0.56 14.22
C CYS A 19 -9.08 0.41 12.73
N VAL A 20 -8.96 -0.80 12.17
CA VAL A 20 -9.43 -1.12 10.81
C VAL A 20 -10.97 -1.15 10.74
N PHE A 21 -11.65 -1.52 11.83
CA PHE A 21 -13.10 -1.56 11.89
C PHE A 21 -13.72 -0.16 11.98
N THR A 22 -13.05 0.84 12.56
CA THR A 22 -13.52 2.24 12.49
C THR A 22 -13.54 2.79 11.06
N GLU A 23 -12.70 2.28 10.15
CA GLU A 23 -12.74 2.61 8.71
C GLU A 23 -13.73 1.75 7.92
N LYS A 24 -14.07 0.56 8.40
CA LYS A 24 -15.08 -0.30 7.75
C LYS A 24 -16.49 0.33 7.77
N TRP A 25 -16.77 1.22 8.73
CA TRP A 25 -18.01 1.98 8.82
C TRP A 25 -17.99 3.32 8.05
N THR A 26 -16.84 3.74 7.50
CA THR A 26 -16.75 4.90 6.58
C THR A 26 -16.86 4.50 5.10
N ILE A 27 -16.87 3.20 4.79
CA ILE A 27 -17.22 2.68 3.47
C ILE A 27 -18.74 2.79 3.30
N ASN A 28 -19.20 3.99 2.95
CA ASN A 28 -20.55 4.23 2.45
C ASN A 28 -20.83 3.23 1.31
N PRO A 29 -22.04 2.65 1.15
CA PRO A 29 -22.39 1.78 0.01
C PRO A 29 -21.93 2.27 -1.36
N ILE A 30 -21.82 3.59 -1.55
CA ILE A 30 -21.23 4.22 -2.74
C ILE A 30 -19.74 3.81 -2.93
N GLY A 31 -18.93 3.83 -1.87
CA GLY A 31 -17.52 3.41 -1.93
C GLY A 31 -17.34 1.91 -2.20
N LEU A 32 -18.27 1.07 -1.74
CA LEU A 32 -18.28 -0.35 -2.08
C LEU A 32 -18.59 -0.55 -3.57
N LEU A 33 -19.57 0.21 -4.09
CA LEU A 33 -19.92 0.17 -5.52
C LEU A 33 -18.76 0.65 -6.41
N GLU A 34 -18.04 1.70 -5.98
CA GLU A 34 -16.82 2.18 -6.65
C GLU A 34 -15.77 1.08 -6.74
N ASN A 35 -15.43 0.44 -5.61
CA ASN A 35 -14.47 -0.66 -5.58
C ASN A 35 -14.91 -1.85 -6.46
N ILE A 36 -16.19 -2.25 -6.39
CA ILE A 36 -16.70 -3.33 -7.25
C ILE A 36 -16.55 -2.94 -8.73
N SER A 37 -16.85 -1.69 -9.08
CA SER A 37 -16.74 -1.21 -10.46
C SER A 37 -15.29 -1.20 -10.93
N THR A 38 -14.36 -0.72 -10.11
CA THR A 38 -12.92 -0.68 -10.45
C THR A 38 -12.29 -2.06 -10.47
N ALA A 39 -12.69 -2.97 -9.58
CA ALA A 39 -12.30 -4.37 -9.65
C ALA A 39 -12.80 -5.06 -10.95
N ILE A 40 -14.02 -4.75 -11.41
CA ILE A 40 -14.52 -5.24 -12.70
C ILE A 40 -13.69 -4.68 -13.86
N ILE A 41 -13.29 -3.40 -13.80
CA ILE A 41 -12.40 -2.79 -14.80
C ILE A 41 -11.04 -3.51 -14.82
N ASP A 42 -10.39 -3.63 -13.67
CA ASP A 42 -9.07 -4.29 -13.53
C ASP A 42 -9.11 -5.73 -14.04
N THR A 43 -10.12 -6.50 -13.63
CA THR A 43 -10.30 -7.89 -14.09
C THR A 43 -10.61 -7.96 -15.59
N SER A 44 -11.42 -7.05 -16.12
CA SER A 44 -11.72 -7.02 -17.56
C SER A 44 -10.48 -6.67 -18.39
N LEU A 45 -9.63 -5.76 -17.92
CA LEU A 45 -8.36 -5.42 -18.59
C LEU A 45 -7.39 -6.61 -18.58
N LEU A 46 -7.25 -7.29 -17.44
CA LEU A 46 -6.42 -8.51 -17.33
C LEU A 46 -6.93 -9.63 -18.24
N LEU A 47 -8.25 -9.87 -18.25
CA LEU A 47 -8.87 -10.89 -19.10
C LEU A 47 -8.86 -10.54 -20.59
N CYS A 48 -8.91 -9.25 -20.94
CA CYS A 48 -8.76 -8.77 -22.30
C CYS A 48 -7.38 -9.18 -22.88
N ALA A 49 -6.30 -9.07 -22.10
CA ALA A 49 -4.99 -9.56 -22.55
C ALA A 49 -4.97 -11.09 -22.76
N PHE A 50 -5.78 -11.85 -22.00
CA PHE A 50 -5.79 -13.31 -22.01
C PHE A 50 -6.54 -13.95 -23.19
N ILE A 51 -7.73 -13.45 -23.57
CA ILE A 51 -8.59 -14.09 -24.61
C ILE A 51 -7.89 -14.29 -25.98
N PRO A 52 -7.14 -13.32 -26.53
CA PRO A 52 -6.41 -13.49 -27.79
C PRO A 52 -5.34 -14.59 -27.73
N LEU A 53 -4.74 -14.79 -26.56
CA LEU A 53 -3.62 -15.71 -26.36
C LEU A 53 -4.08 -17.17 -26.27
N ILE A 54 -5.32 -17.42 -25.82
CA ILE A 54 -5.97 -18.75 -25.85
C ILE A 54 -5.97 -19.35 -27.25
N SER A 55 -6.29 -18.51 -28.25
CA SER A 55 -6.39 -18.92 -29.65
C SER A 55 -5.02 -19.23 -30.25
N ARG A 56 -3.95 -18.62 -29.73
CA ARG A 56 -2.61 -18.68 -30.32
C ARG A 56 -1.71 -19.74 -29.67
N SER A 57 -1.74 -19.87 -28.33
CA SER A 57 -0.95 -20.87 -27.61
C SER A 57 -1.54 -21.18 -26.23
N LYS A 58 -1.93 -22.45 -26.04
CA LYS A 58 -2.43 -22.95 -24.75
C LYS A 58 -1.41 -22.77 -23.63
N ASN A 59 -0.13 -23.00 -23.91
CA ASN A 59 0.93 -22.91 -22.92
C ASN A 59 1.16 -21.46 -22.47
N MET A 60 1.14 -20.50 -23.39
CA MET A 60 1.24 -19.07 -23.06
C MET A 60 0.06 -18.60 -22.22
N SER A 61 -1.13 -19.11 -22.52
CA SER A 61 -2.36 -18.79 -21.78
C SER A 61 -2.28 -19.29 -20.33
N ILE A 62 -1.86 -20.54 -20.14
CA ILE A 62 -1.67 -21.11 -18.79
C ILE A 62 -0.59 -20.34 -18.03
N PHE A 63 0.53 -20.02 -18.68
CA PHE A 63 1.60 -19.22 -18.09
C PHE A 63 1.10 -17.85 -17.59
N LEU A 64 0.29 -17.15 -18.39
CA LEU A 64 -0.27 -15.85 -18.00
C LEU A 64 -1.25 -15.96 -16.84
N LEU A 65 -2.09 -16.99 -16.78
CA LEU A 65 -2.99 -17.21 -15.65
C LEU A 65 -2.20 -17.46 -14.35
N ILE A 66 -1.16 -18.28 -14.42
CA ILE A 66 -0.27 -18.52 -13.26
C ILE A 66 0.42 -17.21 -12.84
N PHE A 67 0.86 -16.40 -13.80
CA PHE A 67 1.47 -15.10 -13.51
C PHE A 67 0.47 -14.15 -12.82
N ILE A 68 -0.78 -14.11 -13.28
CA ILE A 68 -1.85 -13.32 -12.65
C ILE A 68 -2.12 -13.83 -11.23
N ASP A 69 -2.19 -15.15 -11.01
CA ASP A 69 -2.37 -15.72 -9.67
C ASP A 69 -1.25 -15.31 -8.72
N ILE A 70 0.01 -15.41 -9.16
CA ILE A 70 1.18 -14.99 -8.38
C ILE A 70 1.09 -13.50 -8.08
N PHE A 71 0.77 -12.67 -9.08
CA PHE A 71 0.63 -11.23 -8.93
C PHE A 71 -0.47 -10.86 -7.91
N THR A 72 -1.65 -11.50 -8.00
CA THR A 72 -2.75 -11.25 -7.07
C THR A 72 -2.40 -11.73 -5.65
N LEU A 73 -1.82 -12.92 -5.51
CA LEU A 73 -1.38 -13.45 -4.22
C LEU A 73 -0.32 -12.56 -3.57
N ALA A 74 0.66 -12.09 -4.34
CA ALA A 74 1.69 -11.17 -3.84
C ALA A 74 1.06 -9.89 -3.27
N ASN A 75 0.12 -9.28 -3.99
CA ASN A 75 -0.59 -8.09 -3.51
C ASN A 75 -1.47 -8.38 -2.27
N ILE A 76 -2.11 -9.55 -2.19
CA ILE A 76 -2.90 -9.94 -1.01
C ILE A 76 -2.00 -10.11 0.22
N TRP A 77 -0.88 -10.82 0.08
CA TRP A 77 0.03 -11.04 1.20
C TRP A 77 0.72 -9.75 1.63
N TYR A 78 1.13 -8.92 0.68
CA TYR A 78 1.71 -7.63 0.98
C TYR A 78 0.71 -6.71 1.67
N SER A 79 -0.51 -6.58 1.15
CA SER A 79 -1.55 -5.72 1.76
C SER A 79 -1.98 -6.15 3.15
N ARG A 80 -1.89 -7.44 3.50
CA ARG A 80 -2.15 -7.92 4.87
C ARG A 80 -1.11 -7.47 5.89
N ASN A 81 0.14 -7.29 5.46
CA ASN A 81 1.25 -6.95 6.35
C ASN A 81 1.51 -5.44 6.39
N PHE A 82 1.38 -4.78 5.24
CA PHE A 82 1.78 -3.38 5.08
C PHE A 82 0.61 -2.44 4.85
N HIS A 83 -0.63 -2.94 4.80
CA HIS A 83 -1.81 -2.13 4.52
C HIS A 83 -1.60 -1.21 3.30
N ALA A 84 -1.02 -1.78 2.23
CA ALA A 84 -0.77 -1.11 0.96
C ALA A 84 -0.73 -2.17 -0.16
N TYR A 85 -0.94 -1.75 -1.41
CA TYR A 85 -0.60 -2.60 -2.56
C TYR A 85 0.90 -2.48 -2.86
N ILE A 86 1.48 -3.47 -3.54
CA ILE A 86 2.89 -3.40 -3.93
C ILE A 86 3.00 -2.33 -5.02
N SER A 87 3.83 -1.32 -4.77
CA SER A 87 4.14 -0.28 -5.74
C SER A 87 5.05 -0.83 -6.85
N ILE A 88 5.00 -0.23 -8.04
CA ILE A 88 5.81 -0.61 -9.22
C ILE A 88 7.29 -0.63 -8.88
N SER A 89 7.77 0.35 -8.12
CA SER A 89 9.16 0.45 -7.67
C SER A 89 9.61 -0.75 -6.83
N LEU A 90 8.73 -1.31 -6.01
CA LEU A 90 9.07 -2.39 -5.08
C LEU A 90 9.15 -3.76 -5.75
N TYR A 91 8.49 -3.97 -6.90
CA TYR A 91 8.59 -5.23 -7.63
C TYR A 91 10.03 -5.54 -8.09
N CYS A 92 10.91 -4.53 -8.17
CA CYS A 92 12.31 -4.72 -8.52
C CYS A 92 13.24 -4.77 -7.29
N GLU A 93 12.73 -4.56 -6.07
CA GLU A 93 13.52 -4.42 -4.84
C GLU A 93 13.49 -5.68 -3.95
N PHE A 94 13.73 -6.86 -4.52
CA PHE A 94 13.66 -8.14 -3.79
C PHE A 94 14.64 -8.25 -2.61
N ASN A 95 15.79 -7.56 -2.67
CA ASN A 95 16.80 -7.60 -1.62
C ASN A 95 16.30 -7.04 -0.28
N ASN A 96 15.33 -6.12 -0.31
CA ASN A 96 14.75 -5.50 0.88
C ASN A 96 13.77 -6.45 1.62
N LEU A 97 13.38 -7.58 1.02
CA LEU A 97 12.42 -8.53 1.60
C LEU A 97 13.04 -9.57 2.56
N HIS A 98 14.38 -9.62 2.69
CA HIS A 98 15.06 -10.66 3.47
C HIS A 98 14.65 -10.69 4.95
N GLY A 99 14.26 -9.56 5.53
CA GLY A 99 13.73 -9.46 6.91
C GLY A 99 12.22 -9.64 7.04
N LEU A 100 11.48 -9.59 5.93
CA LEU A 100 10.00 -9.53 5.91
C LEU A 100 9.36 -10.85 5.47
N LYS A 101 10.15 -11.76 4.89
CA LYS A 101 9.69 -13.06 4.37
C LYS A 101 8.89 -13.89 5.39
N ASN A 102 9.36 -13.97 6.63
CA ASN A 102 8.69 -14.79 7.65
C ASN A 102 7.30 -14.23 8.00
N ASN A 103 7.18 -12.91 8.15
CA ASN A 103 5.89 -12.25 8.40
C ASN A 103 4.91 -12.49 7.24
N ILE A 104 5.42 -12.43 5.99
CA ILE A 104 4.61 -12.71 4.79
C ILE A 104 4.08 -14.15 4.82
N ILE A 105 4.94 -15.14 5.11
CA ILE A 105 4.54 -16.55 5.19
C ILE A 105 3.51 -16.77 6.29
N ASP A 106 3.70 -16.18 7.48
CA ASP A 106 2.78 -16.32 8.61
C ASP A 106 1.40 -15.66 8.35
N SER A 107 1.34 -14.72 7.40
CA SER A 107 0.10 -14.05 7.00
C SER A 107 -0.73 -14.82 5.97
N MET A 108 -0.18 -15.90 5.40
CA MET A 108 -0.86 -16.72 4.40
C MET A 108 -2.03 -17.47 5.04
N LYS A 109 -3.17 -17.48 4.35
CA LYS A 109 -4.38 -18.18 4.80
C LYS A 109 -4.70 -19.31 3.83
N VAL A 110 -5.29 -20.40 4.34
CA VAL A 110 -5.77 -21.52 3.51
C VAL A 110 -6.75 -21.03 2.43
N LEU A 111 -7.53 -19.98 2.72
CA LEU A 111 -8.45 -19.36 1.75
C LEU A 111 -7.74 -18.76 0.53
N ASP A 112 -6.44 -18.45 0.62
CA ASP A 112 -5.67 -17.91 -0.51
C ASP A 112 -5.56 -18.93 -1.65
N CYS A 113 -5.66 -20.23 -1.33
CA CYS A 113 -5.68 -21.31 -2.32
C CYS A 113 -6.89 -21.23 -3.26
N ILE A 114 -7.95 -20.46 -2.94
CA ILE A 114 -9.10 -20.29 -3.83
C ILE A 114 -8.70 -19.71 -5.19
N ILE A 115 -7.66 -18.86 -5.21
CA ILE A 115 -7.16 -18.19 -6.42
C ILE A 115 -6.58 -19.23 -7.40
N PRO A 116 -5.52 -19.98 -7.07
CA PRO A 116 -4.98 -20.98 -7.97
C PRO A 116 -5.96 -22.13 -8.26
N ILE A 117 -6.83 -22.50 -7.30
CA ILE A 117 -7.88 -23.50 -7.55
C ILE A 117 -8.86 -23.02 -8.62
N SER A 118 -9.28 -21.75 -8.56
CA SER A 118 -10.17 -21.17 -9.57
C SER A 118 -9.55 -21.19 -10.96
N THR A 119 -8.25 -20.89 -11.06
CA THR A 119 -7.47 -20.99 -12.28
C THR A 119 -7.36 -22.43 -12.79
N ILE A 120 -7.09 -23.40 -11.92
CA ILE A 120 -7.05 -24.82 -12.30
C ILE A 120 -8.40 -25.27 -12.86
N ILE A 121 -9.50 -24.96 -12.16
CA ILE A 121 -10.87 -25.29 -12.61
C ILE A 121 -11.13 -24.65 -13.98
N PHE A 122 -10.80 -23.37 -14.13
CA PHE A 122 -10.95 -22.65 -15.39
C PHE A 122 -10.14 -23.28 -16.53
N VAL A 123 -8.88 -23.66 -16.29
CA VAL A 123 -8.03 -24.36 -17.27
C VAL A 123 -8.64 -25.72 -17.65
N ILE A 124 -9.16 -26.51 -16.71
CA ILE A 124 -9.81 -27.79 -16.99
C ILE A 124 -11.07 -27.58 -17.86
N ILE A 125 -11.92 -26.62 -17.50
CA ILE A 125 -13.15 -26.30 -18.24
C ILE A 125 -12.78 -25.86 -19.66
N THR A 126 -11.81 -24.96 -19.79
CA THR A 126 -11.41 -24.43 -21.10
C THR A 126 -10.77 -25.49 -21.99
N GLN A 127 -9.94 -26.39 -21.44
CA GLN A 127 -9.39 -27.51 -22.19
C GLN A 127 -10.45 -28.51 -22.67
N ARG A 128 -11.54 -28.69 -21.91
CA ARG A 128 -12.64 -29.60 -22.26
C ARG A 128 -13.68 -28.99 -23.21
N ILE A 129 -13.94 -27.68 -23.11
CA ILE A 129 -15.06 -27.02 -23.80
C ILE A 129 -14.59 -26.12 -24.97
N LEU A 130 -13.46 -25.43 -24.86
CA LEU A 130 -13.06 -24.43 -25.87
C LEU A 130 -12.61 -25.04 -27.21
N HIS A 131 -12.32 -26.35 -27.27
CA HIS A 131 -12.10 -27.05 -28.55
C HIS A 131 -13.32 -27.00 -29.48
N ILE A 132 -14.50 -26.70 -28.93
CA ILE A 132 -15.78 -26.64 -29.64
C ILE A 132 -16.07 -25.20 -30.11
N ILE A 133 -15.42 -24.19 -29.53
CA ILE A 133 -15.73 -22.76 -29.78
C ILE A 133 -14.86 -22.22 -30.93
N SER A 134 -15.52 -21.74 -31.99
CA SER A 134 -14.83 -21.13 -33.13
C SER A 134 -14.06 -19.85 -32.74
N PRO A 135 -12.91 -19.56 -33.39
CA PRO A 135 -12.12 -18.36 -33.10
C PRO A 135 -12.91 -17.06 -33.34
N LYS A 136 -13.87 -17.06 -34.26
CA LYS A 136 -14.78 -15.93 -34.50
C LYS A 136 -15.68 -15.63 -33.30
N CYS A 137 -16.14 -16.66 -32.59
CA CYS A 137 -16.94 -16.49 -31.37
C CYS A 137 -16.09 -15.96 -30.21
N GLN A 138 -14.86 -16.47 -30.06
CA GLN A 138 -13.90 -15.97 -29.07
C GLN A 138 -13.59 -14.47 -29.28
N TRP A 139 -13.47 -14.03 -30.54
CA TRP A 139 -13.23 -12.63 -30.87
C TRP A 139 -14.42 -11.71 -30.54
N LYS A 140 -15.66 -12.19 -30.74
CA LYS A 140 -16.86 -11.45 -30.31
C LYS A 140 -16.93 -11.31 -28.79
N VAL A 141 -16.57 -12.37 -28.05
CA VAL A 141 -16.51 -12.34 -26.58
C VAL A 141 -15.43 -11.36 -26.12
N PHE A 142 -14.22 -11.40 -26.71
CA PHE A 142 -13.16 -10.44 -26.46
C PHE A 142 -13.61 -8.99 -26.68
N LEU A 143 -14.21 -8.69 -27.84
CA LEU A 143 -14.72 -7.36 -28.18
C LEU A 143 -15.81 -6.90 -27.20
N SER A 144 -16.66 -7.81 -26.72
CA SER A 144 -17.68 -7.51 -25.71
C SER A 144 -17.06 -7.15 -24.35
N PHE A 145 -16.06 -7.90 -23.89
CA PHE A 145 -15.36 -7.60 -22.64
C PHE A 145 -14.55 -6.30 -22.75
N LEU A 146 -13.89 -6.06 -23.88
CA LEU A 146 -13.19 -4.82 -24.15
C LEU A 146 -14.14 -3.62 -24.16
N GLY A 147 -15.29 -3.74 -24.84
CA GLY A 147 -16.33 -2.70 -24.86
C GLY A 147 -16.89 -2.41 -23.47
N LEU A 148 -17.14 -3.44 -22.67
CA LEU A 148 -17.59 -3.30 -21.28
C LEU A 148 -16.51 -2.61 -20.42
N ALA A 149 -15.24 -3.01 -20.55
CA ALA A 149 -14.14 -2.39 -19.83
C ALA A 149 -14.02 -0.88 -20.15
N ILE A 150 -14.09 -0.51 -21.43
CA ILE A 150 -14.05 0.89 -21.87
C ILE A 150 -15.23 1.67 -21.31
N LEU A 151 -16.44 1.11 -21.38
CA LEU A 151 -17.66 1.75 -20.88
C LEU A 151 -17.58 2.00 -19.37
N LEU A 152 -17.21 0.97 -18.59
CA LEU A 152 -17.09 1.08 -17.14
C LEU A 152 -15.98 2.07 -16.74
N THR A 153 -14.86 2.06 -17.45
CA THR A 153 -13.77 3.03 -17.25
C THR A 153 -14.24 4.45 -17.52
N GLY A 154 -14.99 4.67 -18.62
CA GLY A 154 -15.59 5.98 -18.93
C GLY A 154 -16.57 6.46 -17.87
N LEU A 155 -17.42 5.58 -17.35
CA LEU A 155 -18.34 5.89 -16.25
C LEU A 155 -17.60 6.23 -14.96
N PHE A 156 -16.54 5.48 -14.64
CA PHE A 156 -15.69 5.76 -13.49
C PHE A 156 -15.04 7.15 -13.59
N PHE A 157 -14.41 7.47 -14.72
CA PHE A 157 -13.84 8.80 -14.96
C PHE A 157 -14.89 9.91 -14.89
N CYS A 158 -16.08 9.70 -15.48
CA CYS A 158 -17.18 10.65 -15.37
C CYS A 158 -17.59 10.89 -13.91
N SER A 159 -17.71 9.83 -13.11
CA SER A 159 -18.06 9.93 -11.69
C SER A 159 -17.01 10.70 -10.88
N THR A 160 -15.72 10.45 -11.13
CA THR A 160 -14.62 11.18 -10.46
C THR A 160 -14.60 12.65 -10.87
N PHE A 161 -14.84 12.95 -12.15
CA PHE A 161 -14.92 14.32 -12.66
C PHE A 161 -16.09 15.08 -12.03
N LEU A 162 -17.27 14.46 -11.95
CA LEU A 162 -18.46 15.05 -11.31
C LEU A 162 -18.28 15.27 -9.80
N LYS A 163 -17.53 14.40 -9.10
CA LYS A 163 -17.20 14.58 -7.68
C LYS A 163 -16.16 15.67 -7.42
N SER A 164 -15.29 15.94 -8.39
CA SER A 164 -14.20 16.91 -8.28
C SER A 164 -14.64 18.39 -8.35
N TYR A 165 -15.95 18.68 -8.32
CA TYR A 165 -16.49 20.03 -8.44
C TYR A 165 -16.46 20.84 -7.15
N THR A 166 -16.44 20.21 -5.96
CA THR A 166 -16.36 20.97 -4.70
C THR A 166 -14.90 21.20 -4.28
N LEU A 167 -14.59 22.40 -3.76
CA LEU A 167 -13.24 22.72 -3.27
C LEU A 167 -12.81 21.81 -2.10
N LYS A 168 -13.77 21.35 -1.30
CA LYS A 168 -13.52 20.45 -0.17
C LYS A 168 -13.03 19.08 -0.64
N ASP A 169 -13.67 18.49 -1.65
CA ASP A 169 -13.27 17.17 -2.17
C ASP A 169 -12.00 17.24 -3.04
N LYS A 170 -11.71 18.41 -3.62
CA LYS A 170 -10.51 18.66 -4.44
C LYS A 170 -9.22 18.84 -3.62
N PHE A 171 -9.32 19.41 -2.41
CA PHE A 171 -8.15 19.73 -1.56
C PHE A 171 -8.11 18.94 -0.24
N ILE A 172 -9.27 18.53 0.28
CA ILE A 172 -9.42 17.69 1.47
C ILE A 172 -10.07 16.38 1.00
N SER A 173 -9.36 15.64 0.14
CA SER A 173 -9.71 14.24 -0.06
C SER A 173 -9.40 13.53 1.25
N PRO A 174 -10.39 12.94 1.95
CA PRO A 174 -10.16 12.27 3.25
C PRO A 174 -9.17 11.09 3.14
N TYR A 175 -8.72 10.77 1.93
CA TYR A 175 -8.06 9.53 1.55
C TYR A 175 -6.70 9.76 0.88
N MET A 176 -6.25 11.02 0.76
CA MET A 176 -4.91 11.31 0.21
C MET A 176 -3.77 10.73 1.08
N TYR A 177 -4.05 10.48 2.35
CA TYR A 177 -3.04 10.05 3.33
C TYR A 177 -3.02 8.53 3.57
N SER A 178 -3.96 7.77 2.99
CA SER A 178 -3.98 6.30 3.06
C SER A 178 -3.86 5.71 1.64
N PRO A 179 -2.67 5.26 1.24
CA PRO A 179 -2.46 4.59 -0.05
C PRO A 179 -3.38 3.39 -0.25
N THR A 180 -3.69 2.66 0.83
CA THR A 180 -4.60 1.52 0.82
C THR A 180 -6.00 1.91 0.40
N GLU A 181 -6.55 2.96 1.00
CA GLU A 181 -7.93 3.36 0.73
C GLU A 181 -8.07 3.93 -0.69
N SER A 182 -7.06 4.68 -1.13
CA SER A 182 -7.00 5.18 -2.51
C SER A 182 -7.02 4.03 -3.53
N THR A 183 -6.18 3.01 -3.34
CA THR A 183 -6.15 1.85 -4.24
C THR A 183 -7.40 0.98 -4.11
N PHE A 184 -7.95 0.83 -2.90
CA PHE A 184 -9.20 0.10 -2.67
C PHE A 184 -10.39 0.74 -3.40
N ARG A 185 -10.49 2.06 -3.46
CA ARG A 185 -11.58 2.73 -4.19
C ARG A 185 -11.34 2.78 -5.69
N ASN A 186 -10.12 3.10 -6.09
CA ASN A 186 -9.80 3.43 -7.48
C ASN A 186 -9.28 2.25 -8.32
N GLY A 187 -8.97 1.12 -7.69
CA GLY A 187 -8.41 -0.05 -8.36
C GLY A 187 -6.88 0.02 -8.53
N ILE A 188 -6.29 -1.14 -8.83
CA ILE A 188 -4.83 -1.29 -8.95
C ILE A 188 -4.30 -0.65 -10.23
N THR A 189 -5.07 -0.68 -11.32
CA THR A 189 -4.67 -0.06 -12.59
C THR A 189 -4.55 1.46 -12.44
N TYR A 190 -5.52 2.10 -11.77
CA TYR A 190 -5.44 3.52 -11.48
C TYR A 190 -4.22 3.85 -10.62
N HIS A 191 -4.00 3.05 -9.56
CA HIS A 191 -2.85 3.22 -8.68
C HIS A 191 -1.52 3.18 -9.46
N PHE A 192 -1.35 2.19 -10.35
CA PHE A 192 -0.17 2.09 -11.21
C PHE A 192 -0.02 3.24 -12.20
N ILE A 193 -1.11 3.69 -12.84
CA ILE A 193 -1.06 4.85 -13.74
C ILE A 193 -0.61 6.11 -12.97
N MET A 194 -1.15 6.31 -11.77
CA MET A 194 -0.78 7.45 -10.94
C MET A 194 0.67 7.35 -10.46
N GLU A 195 1.11 6.16 -10.07
CA GLU A 195 2.49 5.92 -9.67
C GLU A 195 3.46 6.22 -10.82
N ILE A 196 3.20 5.71 -12.03
CA ILE A 196 4.00 6.00 -13.23
C ILE A 196 4.08 7.50 -13.50
N LYS A 197 2.94 8.20 -13.47
CA LYS A 197 2.90 9.67 -13.63
C LYS A 197 3.74 10.38 -12.58
N THR A 198 3.76 9.89 -11.34
CA THR A 198 4.57 10.47 -10.26
C THR A 198 6.05 10.10 -10.36
N ILE A 199 6.39 8.90 -10.88
CA ILE A 199 7.77 8.48 -11.13
C ILE A 199 8.41 9.40 -12.17
N ASP A 200 7.70 9.74 -13.25
CA ASP A 200 8.18 10.69 -14.26
C ASP A 200 8.39 12.12 -13.70
N THR A 201 7.77 12.44 -12.56
CA THR A 201 7.96 13.72 -11.85
C THR A 201 9.08 13.72 -10.82
N THR A 202 10.00 12.74 -10.83
CA THR A 202 11.36 13.02 -10.34
C THR A 202 11.97 14.06 -11.28
N LYS A 203 11.58 15.32 -11.04
CA LYS A 203 12.14 16.50 -11.67
C LYS A 203 13.65 16.30 -11.69
N GLN A 204 14.27 16.37 -12.88
CA GLN A 204 15.63 16.87 -12.94
C GLN A 204 15.65 18.10 -12.04
N PHE A 205 16.58 18.14 -11.07
CA PHE A 205 16.73 19.28 -10.18
C PHE A 205 16.53 20.55 -10.98
N SER A 206 15.51 21.34 -10.63
CA SER A 206 15.31 22.62 -11.31
C SER A 206 16.57 23.46 -11.11
N GLU A 207 16.80 24.47 -11.96
CA GLU A 207 17.92 25.40 -11.75
C GLU A 207 17.89 26.05 -10.35
N GLU A 208 16.71 26.10 -9.71
CA GLU A 208 16.56 26.53 -8.32
C GLU A 208 17.02 25.47 -7.32
N ASP A 209 16.74 24.18 -7.57
CA ASP A 209 17.16 23.08 -6.69
C ASP A 209 18.68 22.88 -6.72
N GLN A 210 19.33 23.12 -7.87
CA GLN A 210 20.80 23.10 -7.99
C GLN A 210 21.49 24.14 -7.09
N LYS A 211 20.81 25.25 -6.73
CA LYS A 211 21.35 26.24 -5.79
C LYS A 211 21.50 25.70 -4.36
N PHE A 212 20.79 24.63 -4.03
CA PHE A 212 20.88 23.96 -2.72
C PHE A 212 21.92 22.84 -2.70
N GLU A 213 22.44 22.39 -3.86
CA GLU A 213 23.52 21.40 -3.95
C GLU A 213 24.73 21.72 -3.05
N PRO A 214 25.23 22.98 -3.00
CA PRO A 214 26.33 23.34 -2.12
C PRO A 214 26.01 23.19 -0.63
N LEU A 215 24.74 23.26 -0.23
CA LEU A 215 24.33 23.14 1.18
C LEU A 215 24.36 21.69 1.68
N PHE A 216 24.20 20.71 0.80
CA PHE A 216 24.34 19.29 1.16
C PHE A 216 25.79 18.92 1.47
N PHE A 217 26.76 19.64 0.88
CA PHE A 217 28.19 19.44 1.09
C PHE A 217 28.84 20.55 1.93
N ALA A 218 28.07 21.57 2.31
CA ALA A 218 28.57 22.65 3.15
C ALA A 218 28.98 22.07 4.51
N GLN A 219 30.24 22.29 4.90
CA GLN A 219 30.62 22.09 6.29
C GLN A 219 29.70 22.94 7.16
N SER A 220 29.20 22.37 8.25
CA SER A 220 28.32 23.04 9.21
C SER A 220 29.08 24.15 9.96
N SER A 221 29.46 25.20 9.26
CA SER A 221 30.07 26.39 9.83
C SER A 221 29.01 27.10 10.65
N ASN A 222 29.16 27.08 11.98
CA ASN A 222 28.32 27.73 13.01
C ASN A 222 27.46 26.82 13.89
N ILE A 223 27.57 25.49 13.82
CA ILE A 223 27.14 24.69 14.97
C ILE A 223 28.19 24.87 16.06
N ARG A 224 27.97 25.83 16.96
CA ARG A 224 28.70 25.85 18.23
C ARG A 224 28.27 24.59 18.97
N PRO A 225 29.17 23.61 19.20
CA PRO A 225 28.82 22.48 20.03
C PRO A 225 28.38 23.07 21.37
N ILE A 226 27.13 22.83 21.73
CA ILE A 226 26.70 23.05 23.11
C ILE A 226 27.58 22.07 23.89
N ASN A 227 28.52 22.60 24.67
CA ASN A 227 29.39 21.80 25.54
C ASN A 227 28.53 21.21 26.67
N SER A 228 27.69 20.25 26.30
CA SER A 228 26.86 19.44 27.16
C SER A 228 27.51 18.07 27.19
N SER A 229 28.03 17.66 28.34
CA SER A 229 28.55 16.32 28.57
C SER A 229 27.46 15.25 28.69
N ASN A 230 26.22 15.58 28.34
CA ASN A 230 25.08 14.67 28.47
C ASN A 230 25.05 13.67 27.31
N ASN A 231 24.80 12.42 27.64
CA ASN A 231 24.52 11.38 26.65
C ASN A 231 23.13 11.62 26.03
N ILE A 232 23.02 11.47 24.71
CA ILE A 232 21.75 11.49 24.00
C ILE A 232 21.30 10.04 23.80
N ILE A 233 20.13 9.70 24.34
CA ILE A 233 19.49 8.39 24.15
C ILE A 233 18.26 8.59 23.30
N ILE A 234 18.22 7.95 22.13
CA ILE A 234 17.08 7.97 21.21
C ILE A 234 16.35 6.64 21.34
N ILE A 235 15.07 6.69 21.73
CA ILE A 235 14.19 5.52 21.82
C ILE A 235 13.14 5.63 20.73
N ILE A 236 13.19 4.72 19.75
CA ILE A 236 12.18 4.61 18.70
C ILE A 236 11.19 3.53 19.12
N VAL A 237 9.92 3.92 19.27
CA VAL A 237 8.84 2.98 19.57
C VAL A 237 8.20 2.54 18.25
N GLU A 238 8.16 1.23 18.02
CA GLU A 238 7.63 0.65 16.79
C GLU A 238 6.10 0.74 16.75
N SER A 239 5.56 1.19 15.61
CA SER A 239 4.11 1.26 15.32
C SER A 239 3.27 1.97 16.38
N PHE A 240 3.83 2.99 17.06
CA PHE A 240 3.15 3.71 18.12
C PHE A 240 2.31 4.88 17.60
N LEU A 241 1.04 4.94 18.02
CA LEU A 241 0.14 6.07 17.76
C LEU A 241 -0.13 6.84 19.06
N SER A 242 -0.04 8.16 19.01
CA SER A 242 -0.25 9.04 20.18
C SER A 242 -1.65 8.92 20.79
N TYR A 243 -2.63 8.41 20.04
CA TYR A 243 -3.97 8.06 20.54
C TYR A 243 -3.97 7.03 21.67
N ALA A 244 -2.96 6.16 21.73
CA ALA A 244 -2.84 5.19 22.82
C ALA A 244 -2.52 5.84 24.18
N ASN A 245 -1.96 7.07 24.16
CA ASN A 245 -1.75 7.84 25.38
C ASN A 245 -3.09 8.24 26.00
N ASP A 246 -3.12 8.25 27.33
CA ASP A 246 -4.30 8.56 28.13
C ASP A 246 -5.52 7.63 27.88
N LEU A 247 -5.36 6.53 27.14
CA LEU A 247 -6.41 5.55 26.90
C LEU A 247 -6.47 4.49 28.01
N TYR A 248 -7.69 4.12 28.41
CA TYR A 248 -7.95 3.13 29.45
C TYR A 248 -8.76 1.97 28.90
N PHE A 249 -8.37 0.75 29.27
CA PHE A 249 -9.11 -0.47 28.98
C PHE A 249 -9.39 -1.20 30.30
N ASN A 250 -10.66 -1.49 30.58
CA ASN A 250 -11.11 -2.09 31.85
C ASN A 250 -10.54 -1.39 33.10
N GLY A 251 -10.52 -0.05 33.09
CA GLY A 251 -10.02 0.76 34.21
C GLY A 251 -8.49 0.81 34.36
N LYS A 252 -7.72 0.19 33.45
CA LYS A 252 -6.25 0.25 33.45
C LYS A 252 -5.76 1.07 32.26
N ALA A 253 -4.80 1.96 32.51
CA ALA A 253 -4.15 2.73 31.45
C ALA A 253 -3.37 1.80 30.52
N ILE A 254 -3.45 2.04 29.21
CA ILE A 254 -2.70 1.26 28.21
C ILE A 254 -1.21 1.58 28.25
N THR A 255 -0.85 2.86 28.41
CA THR A 255 0.55 3.33 28.41
C THR A 255 0.92 4.09 29.70
N PRO A 256 0.83 3.44 30.89
CA PRO A 256 0.96 4.13 32.18
C PRO A 256 2.28 4.91 32.32
N ASN A 257 3.41 4.33 31.89
CA ASN A 257 4.72 4.98 31.98
C ASN A 257 4.86 6.17 31.03
N LEU A 258 4.30 6.11 29.81
CA LEU A 258 4.34 7.23 28.86
C LEU A 258 3.42 8.38 29.33
N ASN A 259 2.26 8.04 29.89
CA ASN A 259 1.35 9.02 30.49
C ASN A 259 1.99 9.72 31.70
N GLN A 260 2.82 9.00 32.46
CA GLN A 260 3.61 9.59 33.54
C GLN A 260 4.71 10.50 33.00
N LEU A 261 5.51 10.04 32.03
CA LEU A 261 6.59 10.84 31.42
C LEU A 261 6.06 12.17 30.88
N LYS A 262 4.91 12.16 30.21
CA LYS A 262 4.24 13.37 29.71
C LYS A 262 3.94 14.42 30.81
N LYS A 263 3.76 13.99 32.07
CA LYS A 263 3.48 14.88 33.22
C LYS A 263 4.76 15.35 33.92
N GLU A 264 5.83 14.56 33.82
CA GLU A 264 7.14 14.94 34.29
C GLU A 264 7.71 16.04 33.39
N ASN A 265 8.75 16.74 33.86
CA ASN A 265 9.36 17.93 33.25
C ASN A 265 9.93 17.65 31.83
N THR A 266 9.04 17.39 30.87
CA THR A 266 9.28 16.85 29.53
C THR A 266 8.58 17.70 28.49
N TYR A 267 9.16 17.74 27.30
CA TYR A 267 8.54 18.38 26.14
C TYR A 267 7.75 17.33 25.36
N TYR A 268 6.42 17.40 25.45
CA TYR A 268 5.51 16.55 24.69
C TYR A 268 4.86 17.31 23.54
N PHE A 269 4.94 16.76 22.34
CA PHE A 269 4.38 17.37 21.13
C PHE A 269 3.21 16.51 20.58
N PRO A 270 1.95 16.88 20.87
CA PRO A 270 0.78 16.07 20.50
C PRO A 270 0.45 16.06 19.00
N HIS A 271 0.97 17.02 18.23
CA HIS A 271 0.59 17.27 16.84
C HIS A 271 1.75 17.04 15.87
N ILE A 272 2.53 15.98 16.10
CA ILE A 272 3.55 15.52 15.15
C ILE A 272 2.95 14.42 14.28
N LEU A 273 3.05 14.59 12.96
CA LEU A 273 2.64 13.60 11.98
C LEU A 273 3.86 12.87 11.43
N PRO A 274 3.80 11.54 11.25
CA PRO A 274 4.85 10.81 10.56
C PRO A 274 4.94 11.26 9.11
N GLN A 275 6.17 11.47 8.62
CA GLN A 275 6.46 11.82 7.22
C GLN A 275 7.05 10.63 6.44
N THR A 276 6.81 9.42 6.93
CA THR A 276 7.24 8.18 6.29
C THR A 276 6.53 7.95 4.97
N LYS A 277 7.19 7.20 4.09
CA LYS A 277 6.66 6.77 2.81
C LYS A 277 6.76 5.25 2.75
N SER A 278 7.06 4.69 1.59
CA SER A 278 7.10 3.25 1.37
C SER A 278 8.14 2.49 2.22
N GLY A 279 9.13 3.19 2.80
CA GLY A 279 10.15 2.57 3.66
C GLY A 279 9.74 2.45 5.13
N GLU A 280 8.58 2.97 5.54
CA GLU A 280 8.02 2.85 6.89
C GLU A 280 9.06 3.15 7.99
N SER A 281 9.59 2.13 8.67
CA SER A 281 10.57 2.25 9.75
C SER A 281 11.95 2.72 9.27
N SER A 282 12.37 2.37 8.05
CA SER A 282 13.66 2.83 7.50
C SER A 282 13.63 4.33 7.18
N ASP A 283 12.49 4.82 6.71
CA ASP A 283 12.28 6.24 6.41
C ASP A 283 12.35 7.08 7.69
N ARG A 284 11.79 6.58 8.81
CA ARG A 284 11.90 7.24 10.12
C ARG A 284 13.35 7.42 10.53
N GLN A 285 14.17 6.37 10.37
CA GLN A 285 15.57 6.41 10.77
C GLN A 285 16.36 7.44 9.95
N ILE A 286 16.10 7.55 8.64
CA ILE A 286 16.69 8.60 7.81
C ILE A 286 16.29 9.98 8.32
N ILE A 287 15.00 10.21 8.53
CA ILE A 287 14.50 11.51 9.02
C ILE A 287 15.17 11.89 10.33
N TYR A 288 15.24 10.97 11.30
CA TYR A 288 15.81 11.26 12.62
C TYR A 288 17.33 11.49 12.59
N LEU A 289 18.07 10.78 11.74
CA LEU A 289 19.53 10.84 11.71
C LEU A 289 20.08 11.93 10.78
N THR A 290 19.33 12.27 9.72
CA THR A 290 19.81 13.17 8.67
C THR A 290 19.01 14.45 8.55
N GLY A 291 17.79 14.49 9.10
CA GLY A 291 16.84 15.58 8.87
C GLY A 291 16.25 15.64 7.45
N LEU A 292 16.58 14.67 6.59
CA LEU A 292 16.08 14.60 5.22
C LEU A 292 14.77 13.83 5.12
N LEU A 293 13.92 14.25 4.18
CA LEU A 293 12.68 13.54 3.86
C LEU A 293 12.97 12.33 2.97
N PRO A 294 12.23 11.22 3.17
CA PRO A 294 12.35 10.04 2.32
C PRO A 294 11.77 10.29 0.93
N GLN A 295 12.23 9.52 -0.05
CA GLN A 295 11.68 9.48 -1.39
C GLN A 295 10.22 8.98 -1.36
N PRO A 296 9.31 9.62 -2.12
CA PRO A 296 7.88 9.30 -2.06
C PRO A 296 7.54 7.87 -2.51
N ASN A 297 8.23 7.36 -3.54
CA ASN A 297 7.89 6.09 -4.19
C ASN A 297 9.02 5.05 -4.13
N LYS A 298 10.03 5.22 -3.29
CA LYS A 298 11.17 4.29 -3.18
C LYS A 298 11.62 4.15 -1.74
N ILE A 299 12.18 2.99 -1.41
CA ILE A 299 12.84 2.79 -0.12
C ILE A 299 14.16 3.58 -0.16
N THR A 300 14.26 4.58 0.72
CA THR A 300 15.40 5.54 0.68
C THR A 300 16.66 4.97 1.34
N ALA A 301 16.49 4.15 2.38
CA ALA A 301 17.59 3.45 3.03
C ALA A 301 17.66 2.02 2.49
N GLN A 302 18.55 1.80 1.53
CA GLN A 302 18.91 0.45 1.09
C GLN A 302 20.17 0.03 1.85
N LYS A 303 20.17 -1.20 2.36
CA LYS A 303 21.41 -1.82 2.85
C LYS A 303 22.37 -1.93 1.66
N MET A 304 23.47 -1.18 1.68
CA MET A 304 24.62 -1.46 0.83
C MET A 304 25.28 -2.78 1.23
#